data_AF-A0AAV6ZDS1-F1
#
_entry.id   AF-A0AAV6ZDS1-F1
#
_cell.length_a   1.000
_cell.length_b   1.000
_cell.length_c   1.000
_cell.angle_alpha   90.00
_cell.angle_beta   90.00
_cell.angle_gamma   90.00
#
_symmetry.space_group_name_H-M   'P 1'
#
loop_
_entity.id
_entity.type
_entity.pdbx_description
1 polymer ?
#
loop_
_entity_poly.entity_id
_entity_poly.type
_entity_poly.pdbx_seq_one_letter_code
_entity_poly.pdbx_strand_id
1 'polypeptide(L)'
;MDIYTSNNQFAVDVLRQICGTDVGQNVVFAPLSIMTALSMVYLGARGNTAAEMGKALHFSDVKEVHSSCKNLLNDLVTIEGDYVLMNVNKLFGEKTFRFLPTFLNDTRNLYDASLEQLDFLNDPETSRKYINEWITQQTRAKIQELLPDQSISENTVLVLANTLYFSANWTKPFNQKKTSKAPFTRMSNDQVMVNMMQITSYFNVKYIENPGIKVLVLPYGVSQDFTMVILLPDDNSVMKQV
;
A
#
# COMPACT_ATOMS: atom_id res chain seq x y z
N MET A 1 5.19 15.28 -15.49
CA MET A 1 4.40 14.13 -15.04
C MET A 1 3.79 14.49 -13.68
N ASP A 2 2.60 14.01 -13.34
CA ASP A 2 2.01 14.25 -12.00
C ASP A 2 2.31 13.09 -11.03
N ILE A 3 2.06 13.32 -9.74
CA ILE A 3 2.36 12.35 -8.68
C ILE A 3 1.50 11.08 -8.78
N TYR A 4 0.27 11.18 -9.30
CA TYR A 4 -0.63 10.04 -9.48
C TYR A 4 -0.09 9.09 -10.55
N THR A 5 0.35 9.64 -11.68
CA THR A 5 0.97 8.88 -12.76
C THR A 5 2.27 8.22 -12.27
N SER A 6 3.06 8.95 -11.47
CA SER A 6 4.30 8.44 -10.85
C SER A 6 4.01 7.22 -9.97
N ASN A 7 3.01 7.33 -9.09
CA ASN A 7 2.57 6.24 -8.22
C ASN A 7 2.08 5.03 -9.02
N ASN A 8 1.34 5.25 -10.11
CA ASN A 8 0.84 4.16 -10.96
C ASN A 8 1.98 3.42 -11.68
N GLN A 9 2.97 4.13 -12.20
CA GLN A 9 4.15 3.49 -12.80
C GLN A 9 4.96 2.73 -11.76
N PHE A 10 5.20 3.34 -10.61
CA PHE A 10 5.86 2.68 -9.47
C PHE A 10 5.11 1.42 -9.03
N ALA A 11 3.78 1.47 -8.95
CA ALA A 11 2.94 0.32 -8.60
C ALA A 11 3.14 -0.87 -9.56
N VAL A 12 3.14 -0.58 -10.86
CA VAL A 12 3.36 -1.61 -11.90
C VAL A 12 4.75 -2.21 -11.79
N ASP A 13 5.78 -1.38 -11.55
CA ASP A 13 7.15 -1.87 -11.42
C ASP A 13 7.32 -2.74 -10.17
N VAL A 14 6.76 -2.34 -9.02
CA VAL A 14 6.75 -3.14 -7.79
C VAL A 14 6.00 -4.46 -8.01
N LEU A 15 4.82 -4.42 -8.64
CA LEU A 15 4.04 -5.63 -8.94
C LEU A 15 4.85 -6.61 -9.80
N ARG A 16 5.52 -6.12 -10.85
CA ARG A 16 6.38 -6.96 -11.71
C ARG A 16 7.52 -7.61 -10.93
N GLN A 17 8.15 -6.89 -10.01
CA GLN A 17 9.22 -7.45 -9.17
C GLN A 17 8.69 -8.56 -8.24
N ILE A 18 7.58 -8.31 -7.54
CA ILE A 18 6.98 -9.31 -6.63
C ILE A 18 6.49 -10.55 -7.40
N CYS A 19 5.80 -10.36 -8.52
CA CYS A 19 5.32 -11.47 -9.34
C CYS A 19 6.45 -12.25 -10.02
N GLY A 20 7.63 -11.64 -10.20
CA GLY A 20 8.84 -12.31 -10.69
C GLY A 20 9.49 -13.24 -9.66
N THR A 21 9.27 -13.00 -8.35
CA THR A 21 9.84 -13.80 -7.26
C THR A 21 8.88 -14.84 -6.71
N ASP A 22 7.60 -14.50 -6.57
CA ASP A 22 6.60 -15.28 -5.82
C ASP A 22 5.52 -15.89 -6.72
N VAL A 23 5.94 -16.76 -7.65
CA VAL A 23 5.05 -17.36 -8.65
C VAL A 23 3.97 -18.22 -7.98
N GLY A 24 2.71 -17.92 -8.32
CA GLY A 24 1.55 -18.69 -7.86
C GLY A 24 1.05 -18.36 -6.45
N GLN A 25 1.62 -17.33 -5.81
CA GLN A 25 1.13 -16.80 -4.53
C GLN A 25 0.14 -15.65 -4.74
N ASN A 26 -0.71 -15.39 -3.75
CA ASN A 26 -1.53 -14.19 -3.73
C ASN A 26 -0.64 -12.99 -3.39
N VAL A 27 -0.76 -11.92 -4.18
CA VAL A 27 -0.02 -10.67 -3.95
C VAL A 27 -1.01 -9.57 -3.56
N VAL A 28 -0.73 -8.90 -2.44
CA VAL A 28 -1.45 -7.70 -2.00
C VAL A 28 -0.45 -6.71 -1.44
N PHE A 29 -0.51 -5.47 -1.90
CA PHE A 29 0.31 -4.38 -1.40
C PHE A 29 -0.37 -3.04 -1.68
N ALA A 30 0.11 -1.98 -1.01
CA ALA A 30 -0.39 -0.63 -1.18
C ALA A 30 0.72 0.27 -1.77
N PRO A 31 0.76 0.46 -3.11
CA PRO A 31 1.83 1.22 -3.76
C PRO A 31 1.98 2.64 -3.21
N LEU A 32 0.85 3.32 -2.99
CA LEU A 32 0.82 4.66 -2.41
C LEU A 32 1.52 4.70 -1.05
N SER A 33 1.24 3.72 -0.20
CA SER A 33 1.81 3.58 1.13
C SER A 33 3.35 3.50 1.06
N ILE A 34 3.86 2.61 0.20
CA ILE A 34 5.30 2.42 -0.03
C ILE A 34 5.93 3.69 -0.61
N MET A 35 5.29 4.30 -1.62
CA MET A 35 5.76 5.55 -2.23
C MET A 35 5.84 6.67 -1.19
N THR A 36 4.82 6.82 -0.33
CA THR A 36 4.82 7.81 0.76
C THR A 36 5.98 7.59 1.73
N ALA A 37 6.21 6.34 2.16
CA ALA A 37 7.33 6.01 3.03
C ALA A 37 8.68 6.38 2.40
N LEU A 38 8.90 5.96 1.16
CA LEU A 38 10.15 6.25 0.44
C LEU A 38 10.29 7.74 0.10
N SER A 39 9.19 8.47 -0.08
CA SER A 39 9.22 9.93 -0.28
C SER A 39 9.69 10.69 0.96
N MET A 40 9.40 10.18 2.16
CA MET A 40 9.95 10.73 3.41
C MET A 40 11.47 10.54 3.51
N VAL A 41 11.99 9.41 3.05
CA VAL A 41 13.45 9.19 2.98
C VAL A 41 14.08 10.07 1.88
N TYR A 42 13.41 10.17 0.73
CA TYR A 42 13.84 10.99 -0.40
C TYR A 42 14.01 12.47 -0.03
N LEU A 43 13.14 12.99 0.85
CA LEU A 43 13.23 14.35 1.41
C LEU A 43 14.59 14.65 2.05
N GLY A 44 15.18 13.67 2.74
CA GLY A 44 16.50 13.77 3.37
C GLY A 44 17.66 13.38 2.46
N ALA A 45 17.41 12.68 1.35
CA ALA A 45 18.43 12.16 0.46
C ALA A 45 19.11 13.27 -0.37
N ARG A 46 20.40 13.12 -0.67
CA ARG A 46 21.18 14.03 -1.53
C ARG A 46 22.10 13.24 -2.46
N GLY A 47 22.64 13.91 -3.48
CA GLY A 47 23.60 13.31 -4.43
C GLY A 47 23.04 12.06 -5.11
N ASN A 48 23.87 11.02 -5.22
CA ASN A 48 23.51 9.77 -5.90
C ASN A 48 22.30 9.06 -5.24
N THR A 49 22.21 9.09 -3.91
CA THR A 49 21.07 8.50 -3.20
C THR A 49 19.75 9.13 -3.63
N ALA A 50 19.70 10.46 -3.71
CA ALA A 50 18.52 11.15 -4.23
C ALA A 50 18.25 10.79 -5.70
N ALA A 51 19.28 10.76 -6.54
CA ALA A 51 19.11 10.46 -7.96
C ALA A 51 18.54 9.04 -8.19
N GLU A 52 19.04 8.03 -7.49
CA GLU A 52 18.56 6.65 -7.61
C GLU A 52 17.13 6.50 -7.09
N MET A 53 16.82 7.08 -5.93
CA MET A 53 15.46 7.09 -5.39
C MET A 53 14.48 7.81 -6.32
N GLY A 54 14.86 8.99 -6.82
CA GLY A 54 14.03 9.77 -7.74
C GLY A 54 13.73 9.01 -9.02
N LYS A 55 14.69 8.24 -9.55
CA LYS A 55 14.47 7.35 -10.69
C LYS A 55 13.53 6.19 -10.36
N ALA A 56 13.79 5.48 -9.25
CA ALA A 56 13.00 4.31 -8.86
C ALA A 56 11.54 4.65 -8.54
N LEU A 57 11.29 5.84 -7.97
CA LEU A 57 9.95 6.33 -7.62
C LEU A 57 9.24 7.08 -8.77
N HIS A 58 9.90 7.21 -9.93
CA HIS A 58 9.41 7.98 -11.09
C HIS A 58 9.24 9.50 -10.84
N PHE A 59 10.02 10.06 -9.92
CA PHE A 59 9.98 11.49 -9.56
C PHE A 59 10.76 12.43 -10.48
N SER A 60 11.55 11.91 -11.41
CA SER A 60 12.42 12.73 -12.27
C SER A 60 11.68 13.85 -13.02
N ASP A 61 10.43 13.61 -13.42
CA ASP A 61 9.60 14.56 -14.17
C ASP A 61 8.46 15.18 -13.33
N VAL A 62 8.47 14.94 -12.02
CA VAL A 62 7.47 15.45 -11.07
C VAL A 62 8.01 16.73 -10.43
N LYS A 63 7.31 17.85 -10.63
CA LYS A 63 7.62 19.12 -9.98
C LYS A 63 7.06 19.12 -8.56
N GLU A 64 7.77 19.75 -7.62
CA GLU A 64 7.30 19.92 -6.23
C GLU A 64 6.82 18.59 -5.62
N VAL A 65 7.64 17.54 -5.72
CA VAL A 65 7.30 16.15 -5.33
C VAL A 65 6.61 16.09 -3.97
N HIS A 66 7.19 16.73 -2.96
CA HIS A 66 6.70 16.61 -1.59
C HIS A 66 5.38 17.36 -1.35
N SER A 67 5.20 18.54 -1.94
CA SER A 67 3.92 19.25 -1.91
C SER A 67 2.85 18.47 -2.69
N SER A 68 3.20 17.86 -3.81
CA SER A 68 2.30 16.99 -4.57
C SER A 68 1.89 15.76 -3.76
N CYS A 69 2.83 15.11 -3.06
CA CYS A 69 2.54 14.01 -2.15
C CYS A 69 1.61 14.45 -1.01
N LYS A 70 1.86 15.61 -0.39
CA LYS A 70 0.99 16.16 0.66
C LYS A 70 -0.45 16.34 0.15
N ASN A 71 -0.61 16.93 -1.03
CA ASN A 71 -1.94 17.13 -1.62
C ASN A 71 -2.63 15.80 -1.90
N LEU A 72 -1.93 14.83 -2.49
CA LEU A 72 -2.44 13.49 -2.71
C LEU A 72 -2.92 12.83 -1.40
N LEU A 73 -2.17 12.97 -0.31
CA LEU A 73 -2.57 12.44 0.99
C LEU A 73 -3.78 13.16 1.59
N ASN A 74 -3.91 14.47 1.35
CA ASN A 74 -5.05 15.26 1.78
C ASN A 74 -6.32 14.98 0.97
N ASP A 75 -6.19 14.59 -0.31
CA ASP A 75 -7.34 14.19 -1.13
C ASP A 75 -7.95 12.86 -0.66
N LEU A 76 -7.18 12.07 0.08
CA LEU A 76 -7.54 10.74 0.58
C LEU A 76 -8.17 10.77 1.98
N VAL A 77 -8.66 11.93 2.41
CA VAL A 77 -9.30 12.11 3.72
C VAL A 77 -10.49 11.17 3.87
N THR A 78 -10.59 10.56 5.05
CA THR A 78 -11.72 9.72 5.45
C THR A 78 -13.03 10.52 5.41
N ILE A 79 -14.06 9.95 4.78
CA ILE A 79 -15.42 10.49 4.80
C ILE A 79 -16.25 9.62 5.75
N GLU A 80 -16.57 10.18 6.92
CA GLU A 80 -17.33 9.48 7.96
C GLU A 80 -18.69 8.99 7.41
N GLY A 81 -18.96 7.70 7.61
CA GLY A 81 -20.17 7.04 7.10
C GLY A 81 -20.05 6.47 5.68
N ASP A 82 -18.98 6.76 4.93
CA ASP A 82 -18.79 6.27 3.57
C ASP A 82 -17.65 5.26 3.43
N TYR A 83 -16.43 5.72 3.69
CA TYR A 83 -15.22 4.89 3.73
C TYR A 83 -14.28 5.38 4.83
N VAL A 84 -13.50 4.45 5.36
CA VAL A 84 -12.40 4.71 6.28
C VAL A 84 -11.10 4.44 5.54
N LEU A 85 -10.29 5.48 5.38
CA LEU A 85 -8.93 5.39 4.88
C LEU A 85 -7.99 6.03 5.88
N MET A 86 -7.19 5.21 6.55
CA MET A 86 -6.16 5.67 7.48
C MET A 86 -4.81 5.39 6.84
N ASN A 87 -4.00 6.42 6.68
CA ASN A 87 -2.59 6.29 6.31
C ASN A 87 -1.75 6.82 7.47
N VAL A 88 -1.09 5.93 8.20
CA VAL A 88 -0.31 6.30 9.38
C VAL A 88 1.17 6.09 9.12
N ASN A 89 1.91 7.17 9.26
CA ASN A 89 3.34 7.26 8.99
C ASN A 89 4.10 7.58 10.28
N LYS A 90 5.19 6.87 10.54
CA LYS A 90 6.10 7.20 11.63
C LYS A 90 7.53 6.78 11.31
N LEU A 91 8.47 7.60 11.77
CA LEU A 91 9.89 7.28 11.73
C LEU A 91 10.34 6.90 13.15
N PHE A 92 11.15 5.86 13.25
CA PHE A 92 11.82 5.48 14.49
C PHE A 92 13.32 5.55 14.25
N GLY A 93 14.00 6.49 14.89
CA GLY A 93 15.43 6.71 14.76
C GLY A 93 16.19 6.19 15.96
N GLU A 94 17.43 5.76 15.76
CA GLU A 94 18.34 5.46 16.86
C GLU A 94 18.60 6.73 17.69
N LYS A 95 18.46 6.63 19.01
CA LYS A 95 18.52 7.77 19.94
C LYS A 95 19.89 8.44 20.00
N THR A 96 20.96 7.72 19.67
CA THR A 96 22.32 8.29 19.62
C THR A 96 22.55 9.24 18.44
N PHE A 97 21.68 9.22 17.42
CA PHE A 97 21.78 10.11 16.27
C PHE A 97 21.04 11.44 16.49
N ARG A 98 21.63 12.53 16.00
CA ARG A 98 20.98 13.84 15.95
C ARG A 98 20.31 14.05 14.60
N PHE A 99 18.98 14.07 14.59
CA PHE A 99 18.18 14.39 13.40
C PHE A 99 18.08 15.90 13.19
N LEU A 100 18.12 16.33 11.92
CA LEU A 100 18.04 17.75 11.57
C LEU A 100 16.65 18.31 11.87
N PRO A 101 16.52 19.45 12.57
CA PRO A 101 15.21 20.04 12.89
C PRO A 101 14.36 20.35 11.66
N THR A 102 15.00 20.77 10.56
CA THR A 102 14.32 21.02 9.28
C THR A 102 13.69 19.75 8.72
N PHE A 103 14.44 18.65 8.68
CA PHE A 103 13.91 17.35 8.25
C PHE A 103 12.71 16.90 9.10
N LEU A 104 12.82 17.00 10.43
CA LEU A 104 11.73 16.64 11.34
C LEU A 104 10.48 17.52 11.16
N ASN A 105 10.67 18.81 10.88
CA ASN A 105 9.58 19.73 10.62
C ASN A 105 8.91 19.42 9.27
N ASP A 106 9.71 19.15 8.25
CA ASP A 106 9.22 18.86 6.90
C ASP A 106 8.47 17.52 6.86
N THR A 107 8.95 16.45 7.52
CA THR A 107 8.22 15.17 7.59
C THR A 107 6.87 15.33 8.28
N ARG A 108 6.81 16.12 9.37
CA ARG A 108 5.57 16.40 10.09
C ARG A 108 4.60 17.18 9.21
N ASN A 109 5.08 18.22 8.53
CA ASN A 109 4.21 19.13 7.77
C ASN A 109 3.75 18.57 6.42
N LEU A 110 4.53 17.68 5.80
CA LEU A 110 4.28 17.14 4.45
C LEU A 110 3.61 15.77 4.48
N TYR A 111 3.83 14.97 5.53
CA TYR A 111 3.41 13.56 5.57
C TYR A 111 2.68 13.16 6.85
N ASP A 112 2.42 14.12 7.75
CA ASP A 112 1.90 13.87 9.11
C ASP A 112 2.72 12.82 9.88
N ALA A 113 4.05 12.84 9.64
CA ALA A 113 4.96 11.83 10.16
C ALA A 113 5.93 12.45 11.17
N SER A 114 5.83 11.98 12.42
CA SER A 114 6.79 12.31 13.47
C SER A 114 7.92 11.29 13.52
N LEU A 115 9.07 11.73 14.08
CA LEU A 115 10.16 10.84 14.43
C LEU A 115 10.16 10.62 15.95
N GLU A 116 10.26 9.37 16.36
CA GLU A 116 10.53 8.96 17.73
C GLU A 116 11.92 8.34 17.82
N GLN A 117 12.62 8.59 18.92
CA GLN A 117 13.95 8.04 19.15
C GLN A 117 13.88 6.81 20.05
N LEU A 118 14.43 5.68 19.59
CA LEU A 118 14.47 4.40 20.29
C LEU A 118 15.93 3.94 20.50
N ASP A 119 16.15 2.93 21.33
CA ASP A 119 17.48 2.39 21.66
C ASP A 119 17.73 1.09 20.89
N PHE A 120 17.94 1.19 19.57
CA PHE A 120 18.33 0.05 18.76
C PHE A 120 19.72 -0.46 19.13
N LEU A 121 20.66 0.44 19.46
CA LEU A 121 22.04 0.09 19.78
C LEU A 121 22.16 -0.83 20.99
N ASN A 122 21.47 -0.53 22.10
CA ASN A 122 21.60 -1.31 23.34
C ASN A 122 20.41 -2.24 23.61
N ASP A 123 19.24 -1.99 23.03
CA ASP A 123 18.03 -2.79 23.26
C ASP A 123 17.12 -2.91 22.01
N PRO A 124 17.63 -3.57 20.93
CA PRO A 124 16.92 -3.68 19.67
C PRO A 124 15.61 -4.47 19.78
N GLU A 125 15.54 -5.50 20.64
CA GLU A 125 14.34 -6.32 20.79
C GLU A 125 13.20 -5.59 21.50
N THR A 126 13.49 -4.81 22.55
CA THR A 126 12.46 -3.95 23.17
C THR A 126 11.96 -2.91 22.17
N SER A 127 12.86 -2.30 21.41
CA SER A 127 12.49 -1.32 20.37
C SER A 127 11.64 -1.95 19.26
N ARG A 128 11.95 -3.17 18.82
CA ARG A 128 11.16 -3.93 17.83
C ARG A 128 9.75 -4.22 18.33
N LYS A 129 9.62 -4.73 19.56
CA LYS A 129 8.31 -5.03 20.18
C LYS A 129 7.47 -3.76 20.30
N TYR A 130 8.07 -2.65 20.74
CA TYR A 130 7.40 -1.36 20.81
C TYR A 130 6.86 -0.90 19.45
N ILE A 131 7.66 -1.03 18.38
CA ILE A 131 7.21 -0.67 17.02
C ILE A 131 6.05 -1.56 16.57
N ASN A 132 6.11 -2.88 16.80
CA ASN A 132 5.01 -3.80 16.48
C ASN A 132 3.73 -3.48 17.28
N GLU A 133 3.85 -3.16 18.56
CA GLU A 133 2.72 -2.73 19.39
C GLU A 133 2.09 -1.43 18.86
N TRP A 134 2.93 -0.45 18.47
CA TRP A 134 2.45 0.79 17.85
C TRP A 134 1.70 0.50 16.54
N ILE A 135 2.26 -0.33 15.65
CA ILE A 135 1.60 -0.77 14.40
C ILE A 135 0.27 -1.47 14.68
N THR A 136 0.23 -2.35 15.67
CA THR A 136 -0.97 -3.07 16.08
C THR A 136 -2.09 -2.10 16.46
N GLN A 137 -1.76 -1.05 17.21
CA GLN A 137 -2.73 -0.01 17.61
C GLN A 137 -3.24 0.78 16.39
N GLN A 138 -2.34 1.20 15.48
CA GLN A 138 -2.73 1.97 14.29
C GLN A 138 -3.59 1.17 13.31
N THR A 139 -3.38 -0.15 13.26
CA THR A 139 -4.08 -1.04 12.32
C THR A 139 -5.29 -1.73 12.93
N ARG A 140 -5.76 -1.30 14.12
CA ARG A 140 -6.89 -1.93 14.83
C ARG A 140 -6.70 -3.44 15.02
N ALA A 141 -5.47 -3.83 15.38
CA ALA A 141 -5.01 -5.20 15.58
C ALA A 141 -5.06 -6.11 14.34
N LYS A 142 -5.14 -5.54 13.13
CA LYS A 142 -5.08 -6.30 11.87
C LYS A 142 -3.66 -6.70 11.48
N ILE A 143 -2.66 -5.90 11.84
CA ILE A 143 -1.24 -6.21 11.66
C ILE A 143 -0.62 -6.25 13.05
N GLN A 144 -0.38 -7.45 13.57
CA GLN A 144 0.12 -7.65 14.94
C GLN A 144 1.64 -7.73 14.99
N GLU A 145 2.24 -8.34 13.98
CA GLU A 145 3.69 -8.50 13.87
C GLU A 145 4.11 -8.17 12.45
N LEU A 146 4.60 -6.94 12.26
CA LEU A 146 5.16 -6.49 10.97
C LEU A 146 6.66 -6.76 10.91
N LEU A 147 7.34 -6.49 12.02
CA LEU A 147 8.78 -6.66 12.17
C LEU A 147 9.05 -8.03 12.81
N PRO A 148 9.47 -9.04 12.03
CA PRO A 148 9.75 -10.36 12.57
C PRO A 148 10.95 -10.31 13.51
N ASP A 149 11.11 -11.36 14.32
CA ASP A 149 12.30 -11.52 15.17
C ASP A 149 13.59 -11.27 14.38
N GLN A 150 14.55 -10.57 15.00
CA GLN A 150 15.85 -10.23 14.40
C GLN A 150 15.81 -9.25 13.21
N SER A 151 14.66 -8.66 12.86
CA SER A 151 14.58 -7.65 11.79
C SER A 151 15.16 -6.29 12.17
N ILE A 152 15.37 -6.04 13.47
CA ILE A 152 16.06 -4.87 14.02
C ILE A 152 17.29 -5.37 14.78
N SER A 153 18.39 -4.66 14.64
CA SER A 153 19.67 -4.99 15.29
C SER A 153 20.32 -3.73 15.87
N GLU A 154 21.41 -3.92 16.60
CA GLU A 154 22.28 -2.84 17.11
C GLU A 154 22.82 -1.89 16.01
N ASN A 155 22.82 -2.33 14.75
CA ASN A 155 23.23 -1.53 13.60
C ASN A 155 22.07 -0.75 12.94
N THR A 156 20.83 -0.93 13.41
CA THR A 156 19.67 -0.23 12.86
C THR A 156 19.72 1.24 13.25
N VAL A 157 19.68 2.14 12.26
CA VAL A 157 19.71 3.60 12.47
C VAL A 157 18.33 4.24 12.33
N LEU A 158 17.52 3.74 11.40
CA LEU A 158 16.22 4.31 11.08
C LEU A 158 15.28 3.21 10.60
N VAL A 159 14.08 3.17 11.16
CA VAL A 159 12.97 2.34 10.73
C VAL A 159 11.83 3.25 10.27
N LEU A 160 11.31 3.01 9.07
CA LEU A 160 10.10 3.65 8.60
C LEU A 160 8.92 2.69 8.78
N ALA A 161 7.95 3.10 9.57
CA ALA A 161 6.69 2.39 9.70
C ALA A 161 5.62 3.18 8.95
N ASN A 162 5.03 2.54 7.95
CA ASN A 162 3.92 3.09 7.18
C ASN A 162 2.84 2.00 7.09
N THR A 163 1.61 2.37 7.46
CA THR A 163 0.47 1.45 7.42
C THR A 163 -0.73 2.14 6.79
N LEU A 164 -1.35 1.46 5.82
CA LEU A 164 -2.57 1.90 5.18
C LEU A 164 -3.70 0.92 5.52
N TYR A 165 -4.75 1.44 6.12
CA TYR A 165 -5.99 0.73 6.41
C TYR A 165 -7.10 1.31 5.55
N PHE A 166 -7.71 0.47 4.71
CA PHE A 166 -8.87 0.82 3.91
C PHE A 166 -10.06 -0.08 4.25
N SER A 167 -11.21 0.53 4.51
CA SER A 167 -12.46 -0.16 4.80
C SER A 167 -13.62 0.66 4.27
N ALA A 168 -14.37 0.11 3.34
CA ALA A 168 -15.52 0.78 2.74
C ALA A 168 -16.65 -0.21 2.47
N ASN A 169 -17.88 0.28 2.47
CA ASN A 169 -19.03 -0.52 2.01
C ASN A 169 -19.11 -0.46 0.49
N TRP A 170 -19.60 -1.52 -0.15
CA TRP A 170 -19.96 -1.45 -1.57
C TRP A 170 -21.10 -0.46 -1.78
N THR A 171 -21.09 0.30 -2.87
CA THR A 171 -22.25 1.11 -3.29
C THR A 171 -23.48 0.23 -3.47
N LYS A 172 -23.27 -1.00 -4.00
CA LYS A 172 -24.30 -2.03 -4.16
C LYS A 172 -23.90 -3.27 -3.37
N PRO A 173 -24.40 -3.46 -2.14
CA PRO A 173 -23.97 -4.55 -1.27
C PRO A 173 -24.43 -5.92 -1.75
N PHE A 174 -23.58 -6.92 -1.57
CA PHE A 174 -23.92 -8.33 -1.79
C PHE A 174 -24.86 -8.83 -0.69
N ASN A 175 -25.94 -9.50 -1.07
CA ASN A 175 -26.82 -10.14 -0.10
C ASN A 175 -26.13 -11.41 0.46
N GLN A 176 -25.82 -11.43 1.75
CA GLN A 176 -25.16 -12.56 2.41
C GLN A 176 -25.90 -13.90 2.21
N LYS A 177 -27.24 -13.89 2.09
CA LYS A 177 -28.04 -15.10 1.82
C LYS A 177 -27.81 -15.70 0.43
N LYS A 178 -27.22 -14.94 -0.49
CA LYS A 178 -26.84 -15.39 -1.84
C LYS A 178 -25.38 -15.86 -1.91
N THR A 179 -24.62 -15.74 -0.82
CA THR A 179 -23.27 -16.31 -0.75
C THR A 179 -23.36 -17.81 -0.53
N SER A 180 -22.70 -18.58 -1.38
CA SER A 180 -22.70 -20.06 -1.31
C SER A 180 -21.32 -20.63 -1.61
N LYS A 181 -21.09 -21.89 -1.23
CA LYS A 181 -19.84 -22.59 -1.56
C LYS A 181 -19.79 -22.88 -3.06
N ALA A 182 -18.74 -22.43 -3.73
CA ALA A 182 -18.49 -22.71 -5.16
C ALA A 182 -17.01 -23.06 -5.42
N PRO A 183 -16.72 -23.86 -6.45
CA PRO A 183 -15.34 -24.16 -6.83
C PRO A 183 -14.63 -22.92 -7.40
N PHE A 184 -13.37 -22.73 -7.02
CA PHE A 184 -12.45 -21.73 -7.58
C PHE A 184 -11.23 -22.46 -8.14
N THR A 185 -11.00 -22.32 -9.45
CA THR A 185 -9.86 -22.93 -10.13
C THR A 185 -8.60 -22.09 -9.92
N ARG A 186 -7.56 -22.67 -9.32
CA ARG A 186 -6.28 -22.01 -9.07
C ARG A 186 -5.38 -22.03 -10.31
N MET A 187 -4.27 -21.29 -10.27
CA MET A 187 -3.23 -21.32 -11.32
C MET A 187 -2.63 -22.72 -11.55
N SER A 188 -2.62 -23.56 -10.52
CA SER A 188 -2.24 -24.97 -10.56
C SER A 188 -3.30 -25.89 -11.20
N ASN A 189 -4.42 -25.33 -11.67
CA ASN A 189 -5.60 -26.02 -12.23
C ASN A 189 -6.39 -26.91 -11.26
N ASP A 190 -5.98 -27.02 -10.01
CA ASP A 190 -6.79 -27.66 -8.99
C ASP A 190 -7.88 -26.69 -8.46
N GLN A 191 -8.87 -27.24 -7.77
CA GLN A 191 -10.03 -26.49 -7.30
C GLN A 191 -10.11 -26.47 -5.77
N VAL A 192 -10.47 -25.31 -5.25
CA VAL A 192 -10.79 -25.12 -3.83
C VAL A 192 -12.20 -24.57 -3.69
N MET A 193 -12.91 -24.95 -2.62
CA MET A 193 -14.26 -24.44 -2.35
C MET A 193 -14.20 -23.12 -1.60
N VAL A 194 -14.67 -22.04 -2.21
CA VAL A 194 -14.70 -20.69 -1.62
C VAL A 194 -16.12 -20.24 -1.32
N ASN A 195 -16.29 -19.25 -0.44
CA ASN A 195 -17.56 -18.56 -0.26
C ASN A 195 -17.73 -17.56 -1.41
N MET A 196 -18.49 -17.92 -2.44
CA MET A 196 -18.70 -17.09 -3.62
C MET A 196 -19.89 -16.16 -3.39
N MET A 197 -19.63 -14.85 -3.40
CA MET A 197 -20.67 -13.84 -3.32
C MET A 197 -21.37 -13.69 -4.68
N GLN A 198 -22.66 -13.34 -4.68
CA GLN A 198 -23.44 -13.20 -5.91
C GLN A 198 -24.34 -11.95 -5.87
N ILE A 199 -24.36 -11.21 -6.98
CA ILE A 199 -25.23 -10.07 -7.20
C ILE A 199 -25.59 -9.95 -8.69
N THR A 200 -26.79 -9.43 -8.98
CA THR A 200 -27.22 -9.08 -10.33
C THR A 200 -27.59 -7.60 -10.32
N SER A 201 -26.83 -6.77 -11.02
CA SER A 201 -27.08 -5.33 -11.13
C SER A 201 -26.35 -4.76 -12.35
N TYR A 202 -26.57 -3.47 -12.62
CA TYR A 202 -25.82 -2.71 -13.61
C TYR A 202 -24.45 -2.30 -13.06
N PHE A 203 -23.39 -2.63 -13.77
CA PHE A 203 -22.01 -2.25 -13.45
C PHE A 203 -21.30 -1.80 -14.73
N ASN A 204 -20.23 -1.03 -14.56
CA ASN A 204 -19.31 -0.75 -15.66
C ASN A 204 -18.49 -2.01 -15.95
N VAL A 205 -18.67 -2.54 -17.15
CA VAL A 205 -17.98 -3.73 -17.64
C VAL A 205 -17.38 -3.46 -19.01
N LYS A 206 -16.21 -4.05 -19.27
CA LYS A 206 -15.58 -4.01 -20.59
C LYS A 206 -14.92 -5.35 -20.87
N TYR A 207 -14.96 -5.80 -22.12
CA TYR A 207 -14.17 -6.92 -22.58
C TYR A 207 -13.05 -6.41 -23.49
N ILE A 208 -11.83 -6.89 -23.25
CA ILE A 208 -10.64 -6.61 -24.04
C ILE A 208 -10.35 -7.88 -24.84
N GLU A 209 -10.74 -7.89 -26.12
CA GLU A 209 -10.71 -9.09 -26.98
C GLU A 209 -9.31 -9.71 -27.10
N ASN A 210 -8.28 -8.88 -27.24
CA ASN A 210 -6.89 -9.31 -27.27
C ASN A 210 -6.17 -8.61 -26.10
N PRO A 211 -5.84 -9.33 -25.01
CA PRO A 211 -5.61 -10.77 -24.93
C PRO A 211 -6.76 -11.63 -24.37
N GLY A 212 -7.98 -11.09 -24.22
CA GLY A 212 -9.12 -11.84 -23.66
C GLY A 212 -9.29 -11.59 -22.16
N ILE A 213 -9.67 -10.37 -21.79
CA ILE A 213 -9.83 -9.95 -20.38
C ILE A 213 -11.19 -9.29 -20.18
N LYS A 214 -11.91 -9.73 -19.15
CA LYS A 214 -13.11 -9.07 -18.64
C LYS A 214 -12.71 -8.10 -17.53
N VAL A 215 -13.10 -6.84 -17.67
CA VAL A 215 -12.90 -5.78 -16.69
C VAL A 215 -14.24 -5.46 -16.04
N LEU A 216 -14.30 -5.50 -14.72
CA LEU A 216 -15.47 -5.13 -13.91
C LEU A 216 -15.07 -4.06 -12.90
N VAL A 217 -15.85 -2.98 -12.81
CA VAL A 217 -15.64 -1.92 -11.82
C VAL A 217 -16.73 -1.99 -10.76
N LEU A 218 -16.32 -2.15 -9.50
CA LEU A 218 -17.20 -2.18 -8.33
C LEU A 218 -16.95 -0.93 -7.47
N PRO A 219 -17.87 0.05 -7.47
CA PRO A 219 -17.70 1.24 -6.65
C PRO A 219 -17.98 0.97 -5.16
N TYR A 220 -17.26 1.70 -4.32
CA TYR A 220 -17.49 1.76 -2.89
C TYR A 220 -18.30 3.00 -2.53
N GLY A 221 -19.13 2.88 -1.51
CA GLY A 221 -19.74 4.02 -0.87
C GLY A 221 -20.79 4.75 -1.69
N VAL A 222 -21.29 5.86 -1.15
CA VAL A 222 -22.23 6.77 -1.80
C VAL A 222 -21.49 7.73 -2.73
N SER A 223 -20.31 8.22 -2.35
CA SER A 223 -19.52 9.15 -3.16
C SER A 223 -18.94 8.49 -4.41
N GLN A 224 -18.65 7.18 -4.34
CA GLN A 224 -17.97 6.41 -5.39
C GLN A 224 -16.56 6.91 -5.71
N ASP A 225 -15.90 7.59 -4.76
CA ASP A 225 -14.52 8.06 -4.91
C ASP A 225 -13.52 6.91 -5.06
N PHE A 226 -13.83 5.75 -4.45
CA PHE A 226 -13.04 4.53 -4.55
C PHE A 226 -13.78 3.46 -5.35
N THR A 227 -13.03 2.71 -6.15
CA THR A 227 -13.55 1.55 -6.89
C THR A 227 -12.56 0.39 -6.81
N MET A 228 -13.09 -0.84 -6.80
CA MET A 228 -12.31 -2.03 -7.08
C MET A 228 -12.44 -2.36 -8.57
N VAL A 229 -11.32 -2.41 -9.27
CA VAL A 229 -11.25 -2.86 -10.66
C VAL A 229 -10.80 -4.32 -10.65
N ILE A 230 -11.63 -5.20 -11.17
CA ILE A 230 -11.34 -6.63 -11.32
C ILE A 230 -11.00 -6.87 -12.78
N LEU A 231 -9.78 -7.35 -13.02
CA LEU A 231 -9.33 -7.84 -14.32
C LEU A 231 -9.38 -9.37 -14.25
N LEU A 232 -10.28 -9.97 -15.03
CA LEU A 232 -10.48 -11.42 -15.09
C LEU A 232 -10.13 -11.90 -16.51
N PRO A 233 -8.94 -12.49 -16.70
CA PRO A 233 -8.60 -13.17 -17.94
C PRO A 233 -9.55 -14.32 -18.25
N ASP A 234 -9.71 -14.66 -19.53
CA ASP A 234 -10.55 -15.78 -19.94
C ASP A 234 -10.00 -17.14 -19.45
N ASP A 235 -8.68 -17.26 -19.30
CA ASP A 235 -8.03 -18.42 -18.70
C ASP A 235 -6.64 -18.12 -18.08
N ASN A 236 -6.06 -19.14 -17.44
CA ASN A 236 -4.76 -19.08 -16.77
C ASN A 236 -3.57 -18.83 -17.73
N SER A 237 -3.72 -19.08 -19.04
CA SER A 237 -2.67 -18.80 -20.03
C SER A 237 -2.57 -17.30 -20.30
N VAL A 238 -3.70 -16.61 -20.34
CA VAL A 238 -3.77 -15.15 -20.46
C VAL A 238 -3.31 -14.49 -19.16
N MET A 239 -3.67 -15.03 -17.99
CA MET A 239 -3.22 -14.52 -16.69
C MET A 239 -1.69 -14.43 -16.56
N LYS A 240 -0.93 -15.31 -17.24
CA LYS A 240 0.55 -15.27 -17.23
C LYS A 240 1.14 -14.16 -18.11
N GLN A 241 0.34 -13.57 -18.99
CA GLN A 241 0.76 -12.52 -19.93
C GLN A 241 0.39 -11.12 -19.43
N VAL A 242 -0.55 -11.03 -18.49
CA VAL A 242 -1.05 -9.81 -17.85
C VAL A 242 -0.21 -9.48 -16.63
#